data_AF-X1UFQ0-F1
#
_entry.id   AF-X1UFQ0-F1
#
_cell.length_a   1.000
_cell.length_b   1.000
_cell.length_c   1.000
_cell.angle_alpha   90.00
_cell.angle_beta   90.00
_cell.angle_gamma   90.00
#
_symmetry.space_group_name_H-M   'P 1'
#
loop_
_entity.id
_entity.type
_entity.pdbx_description
1 polymer ?
#
loop_
_entity_poly.entity_id
_entity_poly.type
_entity_poly.pdbx_seq_one_letter_code
_entity_poly.pdbx_strand_id
1 'polypeptide(L)'
;LSPAPGEAYYIPVGHVGWGQVEQLPLKQVINQLRSPLEDATLAKLAQNGKYDMTVLAENGVTVNNLSFDTMVAAYLLGEKSLGLKALAFNKLGIEMTPITALIGSGAKQISMSLVEVNRAADYACLTSLPSSLRTGIFCRLGSLEESRPVAVLV
;
A
#
# COMPACT_ATOMS: atom_id res chain seq x y z
N LEU A 1 -4.96 -3.55 0.88
CA LEU A 1 -5.34 -4.14 -0.43
C LEU A 1 -6.38 -3.27 -1.13
N SER A 2 -6.32 -3.09 -2.45
CA SER A 2 -7.35 -2.37 -3.21
C SER A 2 -7.61 -3.07 -4.55
N PRO A 3 -8.79 -3.69 -4.74
CA PRO A 3 -9.11 -4.41 -5.97
C PRO A 3 -9.57 -3.50 -7.11
N ALA A 4 -10.05 -2.29 -6.79
CA ALA A 4 -10.54 -1.31 -7.74
C ALA A 4 -10.32 0.13 -7.20
N PRO A 5 -10.23 1.14 -8.09
CA PRO A 5 -10.19 2.53 -7.66
C PRO A 5 -11.40 2.88 -6.78
N GLY A 6 -11.15 3.51 -5.63
CA GLY A 6 -12.18 3.85 -4.65
C GLY A 6 -12.53 2.75 -3.64
N GLU A 7 -11.99 1.54 -3.80
CA GLU A 7 -12.17 0.45 -2.85
C GLU A 7 -10.84 0.05 -2.22
N ALA A 8 -10.80 0.03 -0.89
CA ALA A 8 -9.62 -0.39 -0.13
C ALA A 8 -10.03 -1.16 1.13
N TYR A 9 -9.26 -2.18 1.44
CA TYR A 9 -9.45 -3.06 2.58
C TYR A 9 -8.16 -3.12 3.40
N TYR A 10 -8.33 -2.94 4.70
CA TYR A 10 -7.29 -3.15 5.71
C TYR A 10 -7.55 -4.47 6.45
N ILE A 11 -6.54 -5.32 6.53
CA ILE A 11 -6.62 -6.59 7.26
C ILE A 11 -5.72 -6.46 8.49
N PRO A 12 -6.27 -6.17 9.68
CA PRO A 12 -5.45 -5.98 10.88
C PRO A 12 -4.86 -7.31 11.34
N VAL A 13 -3.54 -7.33 11.50
CA VAL A 13 -2.78 -8.43 12.10
C VAL A 13 -1.76 -7.88 13.08
N GLY A 14 -1.73 -8.41 14.30
CA GLY A 14 -0.71 -8.06 15.30
C GLY A 14 -0.91 -6.72 16.02
N HIS A 15 -2.09 -6.10 15.96
CA HIS A 15 -2.42 -4.98 16.85
C HIS A 15 -2.53 -5.47 18.30
N VAL A 16 -1.97 -4.69 19.22
CA VAL A 16 -1.94 -4.97 20.66
C VAL A 16 -2.58 -3.83 21.44
N GLY A 17 -3.17 -4.14 22.59
CA GLY A 17 -3.82 -3.14 23.46
C GLY A 17 -5.25 -2.74 23.05
N TRP A 18 -5.70 -3.10 21.85
CA TRP A 18 -7.03 -2.78 21.32
C TRP A 18 -7.94 -4.01 21.26
N GLY A 19 -8.11 -4.69 22.40
CA GLY A 19 -8.80 -6.00 22.54
C GLY A 19 -10.29 -6.03 22.18
N GLN A 20 -10.83 -4.98 21.57
CA GLN A 20 -12.20 -4.92 21.07
C GLN A 20 -12.34 -5.42 19.63
N VAL A 21 -11.24 -5.47 18.86
CA VAL A 21 -11.25 -5.96 17.47
C VAL A 21 -10.59 -7.34 17.42
N GLU A 22 -11.39 -8.35 17.11
CA GLU A 22 -10.89 -9.70 16.82
C GLU A 22 -10.05 -9.66 15.53
N GLN A 23 -8.84 -10.21 15.61
CA GLN A 23 -7.89 -10.25 14.50
C GLN A 23 -7.66 -11.68 14.06
N LEU A 24 -7.59 -11.89 12.74
CA LEU A 24 -7.27 -13.20 12.20
C LEU A 24 -5.80 -13.56 12.52
N PRO A 25 -5.50 -14.86 12.76
CA PRO A 25 -4.12 -15.30 12.89
C PRO A 25 -3.30 -14.93 11.66
N LEU A 26 -2.10 -14.38 11.85
CA LEU A 26 -1.20 -13.97 10.76
C LEU A 26 -1.03 -15.07 9.70
N LYS A 27 -0.79 -16.31 10.16
CA LYS A 27 -0.62 -17.48 9.29
C LYS A 27 -1.83 -17.74 8.39
N GLN A 28 -3.05 -17.51 8.91
CA GLN A 28 -4.28 -17.66 8.13
C GLN A 28 -4.37 -16.59 7.06
N VAL A 29 -4.08 -15.32 7.40
CA VAL A 29 -4.09 -14.21 6.46
C VAL A 29 -3.05 -14.44 5.35
N ILE A 30 -1.80 -14.75 5.71
CA ILE A 30 -0.73 -15.01 4.75
C ILE A 30 -1.07 -16.17 3.81
N ASN A 31 -1.65 -17.25 4.32
CA ASN A 31 -2.06 -18.38 3.48
C ASN A 31 -3.12 -17.99 2.43
N GLN A 32 -4.08 -17.14 2.80
CA GLN A 32 -5.10 -16.67 1.85
C GLN A 32 -4.54 -15.65 0.85
N LEU A 33 -3.60 -14.81 1.27
CA LEU A 33 -2.99 -13.81 0.40
C LEU A 33 -1.92 -14.39 -0.53
N ARG A 34 -1.35 -15.56 -0.21
CA ARG A 34 -0.31 -16.19 -1.04
C ARG A 34 -0.75 -16.34 -2.50
N SER A 35 -1.94 -16.92 -2.74
CA SER A 35 -2.45 -17.17 -4.09
C SER A 35 -2.48 -15.92 -4.98
N PRO A 36 -3.16 -14.81 -4.60
CA PRO A 36 -3.16 -13.62 -5.44
C PRO A 36 -1.79 -12.91 -5.54
N LEU A 37 -0.94 -13.01 -4.51
CA LEU A 37 0.36 -12.35 -4.48
C LEU A 37 1.42 -13.07 -5.34
N GLU A 38 1.39 -14.40 -5.35
CA GLU A 38 2.30 -15.25 -6.13
C GLU A 38 1.84 -15.47 -7.57
N ASP A 39 0.59 -15.14 -7.91
CA ASP A 39 0.09 -15.30 -9.28
C ASP A 39 0.78 -14.35 -10.28
N ALA A 40 1.59 -14.88 -11.18
CA ALA A 40 2.29 -14.08 -12.20
C ALA A 40 1.34 -13.43 -13.23
N THR A 41 0.10 -13.89 -13.36
CA THR A 41 -0.90 -13.31 -14.28
C THR A 41 -1.57 -12.07 -13.69
N LEU A 42 -1.57 -11.91 -12.37
CA LEU A 42 -2.12 -10.75 -11.69
C LEU A 42 -1.08 -9.66 -11.55
N ALA A 43 -1.34 -8.50 -12.13
CA ALA A 43 -0.52 -7.30 -12.03
C ALA A 43 -0.66 -6.65 -10.64
N LYS A 44 0.47 -6.33 -10.00
CA LYS A 44 0.54 -5.63 -8.72
C LYS A 44 1.06 -4.22 -8.88
N LEU A 45 0.48 -3.29 -8.14
CA LEU A 45 1.01 -1.94 -8.00
C LEU A 45 1.39 -1.68 -6.56
N ALA A 46 2.48 -0.94 -6.39
CA ALA A 46 2.96 -0.50 -5.08
C ALA A 46 3.52 0.93 -5.15
N GLN A 47 3.82 1.45 -3.96
CA GLN A 47 4.70 2.60 -3.77
C GLN A 47 5.91 2.08 -3.00
N ASN A 48 7.11 2.10 -3.60
CA ASN A 48 8.30 1.50 -2.99
C ASN A 48 8.12 0.00 -2.69
N GLY A 49 7.72 -0.76 -3.70
CA GLY A 49 7.36 -2.18 -3.58
C GLY A 49 8.48 -3.07 -3.03
N LYS A 50 9.75 -2.63 -3.11
CA LYS A 50 10.87 -3.30 -2.43
C LYS A 50 10.59 -3.56 -0.95
N TYR A 51 10.02 -2.59 -0.25
CA TYR A 51 9.72 -2.72 1.18
C TYR A 51 8.68 -3.81 1.41
N ASP A 52 7.53 -3.72 0.73
CA ASP A 52 6.43 -4.69 0.86
C ASP A 52 6.88 -6.11 0.51
N MET A 53 7.63 -6.25 -0.59
CA MET A 53 8.17 -7.54 -1.02
C MET A 53 9.12 -8.15 0.02
N THR A 54 9.92 -7.33 0.70
CA THR A 54 10.84 -7.82 1.75
C THR A 54 10.06 -8.33 2.96
N VAL A 55 9.09 -7.56 3.45
CA VAL A 55 8.23 -7.96 4.58
C VAL A 55 7.43 -9.23 4.27
N LEU A 56 6.93 -9.36 3.04
CA LEU A 56 6.21 -10.55 2.58
C LEU A 56 7.12 -11.77 2.43
N ALA A 57 8.36 -11.58 1.94
CA ALA A 57 9.34 -12.65 1.81
C ALA A 57 9.73 -13.24 3.19
N GLU A 58 9.85 -12.41 4.23
CA GLU A 58 10.06 -12.85 5.61
C GLU A 58 8.93 -13.77 6.13
N ASN A 59 7.73 -13.65 5.54
CA ASN A 59 6.57 -14.49 5.83
C ASN A 59 6.37 -15.63 4.81
N GLY A 60 7.35 -15.89 3.95
CA GLY A 60 7.30 -16.97 2.96
C GLY A 60 6.27 -16.75 1.85
N VAL A 61 6.13 -15.49 1.41
CA VAL A 61 5.33 -15.11 0.23
C VAL A 61 6.23 -14.48 -0.82
N THR A 62 6.20 -15.00 -2.04
CA THR A 62 6.96 -14.45 -3.17
C THR A 62 6.07 -13.58 -4.04
N VAL A 63 6.18 -12.25 -3.97
CA VAL A 63 5.36 -11.38 -4.83
C VAL A 63 5.84 -11.48 -6.28
N ASN A 64 4.95 -11.93 -7.17
CA ASN A 64 5.20 -11.99 -8.61
C ASN A 64 4.43 -10.88 -9.34
N ASN A 65 4.94 -10.46 -10.50
CA ASN A 65 4.32 -9.46 -11.38
C ASN A 65 4.01 -8.11 -10.69
N LEU A 66 5.01 -7.53 -10.01
CA LEU A 66 4.99 -6.11 -9.64
C LEU A 66 5.13 -5.26 -10.90
N SER A 67 4.01 -4.93 -11.52
CA SER A 67 3.94 -4.29 -12.83
C SER A 67 4.17 -2.77 -12.76
N PHE A 68 3.95 -2.16 -11.60
CA PHE A 68 4.06 -0.70 -11.44
C PHE A 68 4.50 -0.30 -10.04
N ASP A 69 5.57 0.52 -9.98
CA ASP A 69 5.99 1.19 -8.75
C ASP A 69 5.88 2.71 -8.94
N THR A 70 5.01 3.33 -8.14
CA THR A 70 4.71 4.77 -8.23
C THR A 70 5.94 5.62 -7.90
N MET A 71 6.84 5.16 -7.03
CA MET A 71 8.08 5.86 -6.68
C MET A 71 9.06 5.86 -7.87
N VAL A 72 9.18 4.73 -8.57
CA VAL A 72 10.01 4.59 -9.77
C VAL A 72 9.44 5.42 -10.91
N ALA A 73 8.13 5.37 -11.13
CA ALA A 73 7.46 6.17 -12.15
C ALA A 73 7.64 7.67 -11.91
N ALA A 74 7.50 8.13 -10.66
CA ALA A 74 7.76 9.52 -10.27
C ALA A 74 9.21 9.94 -10.54
N TYR A 75 10.17 9.06 -10.25
CA TYR A 75 11.58 9.32 -10.53
C TYR A 75 11.85 9.48 -12.02
N LEU A 76 11.33 8.58 -12.86
CA LEU A 76 11.49 8.63 -14.32
C LEU A 76 10.83 9.88 -14.93
N LEU A 77 9.76 10.39 -14.33
CA LEU A 77 9.10 11.62 -14.75
C LEU A 77 9.80 12.90 -14.26
N GLY A 78 10.88 12.79 -13.47
CA GLY A 78 11.61 13.94 -12.94
C GLY A 78 10.84 14.68 -11.83
N GLU A 79 9.97 13.99 -11.08
CA GLU A 79 9.27 14.58 -9.95
C GLU A 79 10.26 14.99 -8.85
N LYS A 80 10.05 16.19 -8.28
CA LYS A 80 10.89 16.71 -7.19
C LYS A 80 10.76 15.91 -5.89
N SER A 81 9.58 15.31 -5.67
CA SER A 81 9.30 14.49 -4.50
C SER A 81 8.75 13.15 -4.93
N LEU A 82 9.35 12.08 -4.40
CA LEU A 82 8.98 10.70 -4.73
C LEU A 82 8.02 10.10 -3.68
N GLY A 83 7.76 10.81 -2.59
CA GLY A 83 6.93 10.33 -1.50
C GLY A 83 5.44 10.35 -1.85
N LEU A 84 4.72 9.29 -1.46
CA LEU A 84 3.29 9.12 -1.79
C LEU A 84 2.43 10.32 -1.40
N LYS A 85 2.66 10.91 -0.21
CA LYS A 85 1.93 12.10 0.26
C LYS A 85 2.09 13.28 -0.71
N ALA A 86 3.32 13.57 -1.12
CA ALA A 86 3.59 14.69 -2.02
C ALA A 86 3.03 14.40 -3.41
N LEU A 87 3.13 13.16 -3.89
CA LEU A 87 2.56 12.75 -5.18
C LEU A 87 1.02 12.82 -5.17
N ALA A 88 0.37 12.34 -4.12
CA ALA A 88 -1.08 12.42 -3.95
C ALA A 88 -1.57 13.88 -3.95
N PHE A 89 -0.89 14.76 -3.21
CA PHE A 89 -1.24 16.18 -3.18
C PHE A 89 -1.00 16.84 -4.55
N ASN A 90 0.19 16.69 -5.13
CA ASN A 90 0.56 17.38 -6.36
C ASN A 90 -0.19 16.88 -7.60
N LYS A 91 -0.60 15.61 -7.63
CA LYS A 91 -1.25 14.98 -8.80
C LYS A 91 -2.76 14.88 -8.67
N LEU A 92 -3.27 14.63 -7.47
CA LEU A 92 -4.70 14.37 -7.23
C LEU A 92 -5.36 15.45 -6.37
N GLY A 93 -4.59 16.40 -5.80
CA GLY A 93 -5.12 17.38 -4.85
C GLY A 93 -5.54 16.77 -3.51
N ILE A 94 -5.12 15.52 -3.23
CA ILE A 94 -5.52 14.79 -2.02
C ILE A 94 -4.47 15.01 -0.94
N GLU A 95 -4.91 15.55 0.19
CA GLU A 95 -4.06 15.66 1.38
C GLU A 95 -4.10 14.37 2.20
N MET A 96 -2.97 13.66 2.24
CA MET A 96 -2.85 12.45 3.06
C MET A 96 -2.46 12.79 4.49
N THR A 97 -3.08 12.08 5.44
CA THR A 97 -2.68 12.08 6.84
C THR A 97 -1.20 11.66 6.96
N PRO A 98 -0.35 12.43 7.64
CA PRO A 98 1.03 12.02 7.86
C PRO A 98 1.09 10.85 8.84
N ILE A 99 2.04 9.92 8.66
CA ILE A 99 2.20 8.78 9.58
C ILE A 99 2.44 9.23 11.02
N THR A 100 3.08 10.39 11.21
CA THR A 100 3.33 10.99 12.53
C THR A 100 2.05 11.34 13.29
N ALA A 101 0.92 11.52 12.62
CA ALA A 101 -0.38 11.69 13.29
C ALA A 101 -0.89 10.38 13.92
N LEU A 102 -0.42 9.23 13.43
CA LEU A 102 -0.74 7.91 13.98
C LEU A 102 0.27 7.52 15.05
N ILE A 103 1.56 7.55 14.69
CA ILE A 103 2.61 6.97 15.52
C ILE A 103 3.41 7.98 16.33
N GLY A 104 3.15 9.28 16.18
CA GLY A 104 3.96 10.33 16.81
C GLY A 104 5.32 10.52 16.13
N SER A 105 6.24 11.18 16.83
CA SER A 105 7.58 11.49 16.32
C SER A 105 8.63 11.48 17.43
N GLY A 106 9.90 11.31 17.02
CA GLY A 106 11.04 11.32 17.92
C GLY A 106 11.00 10.20 18.97
N ALA A 107 11.47 10.48 20.18
CA ALA A 107 11.57 9.49 21.25
C ALA A 107 10.21 8.97 21.77
N LYS A 108 9.11 9.66 21.45
CA LYS A 108 7.75 9.24 21.84
C LYS A 108 7.01 8.49 20.73
N GLN A 109 7.70 8.16 19.64
CA GLN A 109 7.10 7.42 18.53
C GLN A 109 6.71 6.01 18.97
N ILE A 110 5.45 5.62 18.73
CA ILE A 110 4.93 4.29 19.03
C ILE A 110 5.01 3.37 17.81
N SER A 111 4.93 2.06 18.02
CA SER A 111 4.80 1.08 16.93
C SER A 111 3.40 1.16 16.31
N MET A 112 3.28 0.82 15.02
CA MET A 112 1.99 0.69 14.33
C MET A 112 1.08 -0.34 15.03
N SER A 113 1.66 -1.38 15.64
CA SER A 113 0.91 -2.38 16.43
C SER A 113 0.17 -1.78 17.63
N LEU A 114 0.57 -0.60 18.12
CA LEU A 114 -0.07 0.10 19.23
C LEU A 114 -1.12 1.12 18.76
N VAL A 115 -1.29 1.31 17.45
CA VAL A 115 -2.31 2.20 16.89
C VAL A 115 -3.68 1.50 16.92
N GLU A 116 -4.74 2.24 17.20
CA GLU A 116 -6.10 1.72 17.11
C GLU A 116 -6.41 1.22 15.70
N VAL A 117 -7.04 0.06 15.59
CA VAL A 117 -7.31 -0.60 14.30
C VAL A 117 -8.06 0.29 13.32
N ASN A 118 -9.09 1.03 13.77
CA ASN A 118 -9.86 1.91 12.89
C ASN A 118 -8.99 3.03 12.31
N ARG A 119 -8.15 3.64 13.15
CA ARG A 119 -7.22 4.70 12.72
C ARG A 119 -6.15 4.17 11.77
N ALA A 120 -5.66 2.96 12.02
CA ALA A 120 -4.74 2.26 11.13
C ALA A 120 -5.40 1.95 9.78
N ALA A 121 -6.66 1.51 9.79
CA ALA A 121 -7.44 1.20 8.60
C ALA A 121 -7.65 2.46 7.75
N ASP A 122 -8.10 3.57 8.34
CA ASP A 122 -8.29 4.83 7.62
C ASP A 122 -7.01 5.29 6.93
N TYR A 123 -5.87 5.19 7.64
CA TYR A 123 -4.57 5.53 7.08
C TYR A 123 -4.14 4.59 5.94
N ALA A 124 -4.23 3.27 6.13
CA ALA A 124 -3.80 2.28 5.16
C ALA A 124 -4.71 2.22 3.91
N CYS A 125 -5.99 2.56 4.06
CA CYS A 125 -6.89 2.69 2.92
C CYS A 125 -6.59 3.94 2.10
N LEU A 126 -6.19 5.06 2.73
CA LEU A 126 -5.74 6.25 2.01
C LEU A 126 -4.42 6.03 1.26
N THR A 127 -3.59 5.06 1.67
CA THR A 127 -2.36 4.73 0.94
C THR A 127 -2.59 3.83 -0.28
N SER A 128 -3.83 3.40 -0.56
CA SER A 128 -4.17 2.65 -1.77
C SER A 128 -4.33 3.51 -3.03
N LEU A 129 -4.02 4.81 -2.93
CA LEU A 129 -4.01 5.77 -4.04
C LEU A 129 -3.09 5.44 -5.24
N PRO A 130 -2.08 4.53 -5.18
CA PRO A 130 -1.34 4.11 -6.37
C PRO A 130 -2.22 3.65 -7.53
N SER A 131 -3.40 3.06 -7.27
CA SER A 131 -4.37 2.71 -8.33
C SER A 131 -4.89 3.96 -9.06
N SER A 132 -5.24 5.01 -8.31
CA SER A 132 -5.66 6.31 -8.86
C SER A 132 -4.51 7.11 -9.47
N LEU A 133 -3.31 7.05 -8.88
CA LEU A 133 -2.10 7.71 -9.39
C LEU A 133 -1.62 7.07 -10.69
N ARG A 134 -1.77 5.75 -10.87
CA ARG A 134 -1.49 5.10 -12.15
C ARG A 134 -2.28 5.77 -13.26
N THR A 135 -3.59 5.94 -13.14
CA THR A 135 -4.40 6.56 -14.20
C THR A 135 -3.88 7.96 -14.59
N GLY A 136 -3.46 8.77 -13.61
CA GLY A 136 -2.91 10.11 -13.87
C GLY A 136 -1.47 10.13 -14.42
N ILE A 137 -0.60 9.23 -13.94
CA ILE A 137 0.81 9.13 -14.34
C ILE A 137 0.95 8.43 -15.70
N PHE A 138 0.14 7.42 -15.95
CA PHE A 138 0.17 6.56 -17.15
C PHE A 138 -0.21 7.34 -18.42
N CYS A 139 -1.13 8.32 -18.32
CA CYS A 139 -1.44 9.25 -19.42
C CYS A 139 -0.24 10.07 -19.92
N ARG A 140 0.81 10.24 -19.09
CA ARG A 140 2.06 10.93 -19.51
C ARG A 140 3.14 10.00 -20.03
N LEU A 141 3.08 8.70 -19.69
CA LEU A 141 4.10 7.71 -20.07
C LEU A 141 3.77 6.95 -21.37
N GLY A 142 2.60 7.15 -21.97
CA GLY A 142 2.32 6.80 -23.36
C GLY A 142 2.21 5.29 -23.68
N SER A 143 2.03 4.41 -22.70
CA SER A 143 1.84 2.97 -22.94
C SER A 143 0.43 2.57 -22.53
N LEU A 144 -0.25 1.76 -23.34
CA LEU A 144 -1.60 1.25 -23.09
C LEU A 144 -1.51 -0.22 -22.68
N GLU A 145 -1.84 -0.54 -21.43
CA GLU A 145 -2.38 -1.85 -21.11
C GLU A 145 -3.34 -1.72 -19.91
N GLU A 146 -4.61 -2.00 -20.18
CA GLU A 146 -5.72 -1.96 -19.24
C GLU A 146 -5.92 -3.37 -18.66
N SER A 147 -4.89 -3.90 -17.99
CA SER A 147 -5.06 -5.09 -17.15
C SER A 147 -5.66 -4.66 -15.83
N ARG A 148 -6.71 -5.35 -15.35
CA ARG A 148 -7.34 -5.11 -14.04
C ARG A 148 -6.33 -5.48 -12.95
N PRO A 149 -5.64 -4.51 -12.33
CA PRO A 149 -4.54 -4.83 -11.46
C PRO A 149 -5.04 -4.88 -10.02
N VAL A 150 -4.52 -5.81 -9.23
CA VAL A 150 -4.77 -5.83 -7.79
C VAL A 150 -3.73 -4.92 -7.16
N ALA A 151 -4.14 -3.79 -6.61
CA ALA A 151 -3.22 -2.96 -5.83
C ALA A 151 -2.92 -3.70 -4.51
N VAL A 152 -1.70 -4.17 -4.40
CA VAL A 152 -1.19 -4.80 -3.19
C VAL A 152 -0.43 -3.74 -2.44
N LEU A 153 -1.04 -3.24 -1.38
CA LEU A 153 -0.34 -2.60 -0.30
C LEU A 153 -0.65 -3.42 0.94
N VAL A 154 0.40 -3.86 1.64
CA VAL A 154 0.35 -4.50 2.96
C VAL A 154 0.51 -3.43 4.01
#